data_AF-A0A7L7KQX4-F1
#
_entry.id   AF-A0A7L7KQX4-F1
#
_cell.length_a   1.000
_cell.length_b   1.000
_cell.length_c   1.000
_cell.angle_alpha   90.00
_cell.angle_beta   90.00
_cell.angle_gamma   90.00
#
_symmetry.space_group_name_H-M   'P 1'
#
loop_
_entity.id
_entity.type
_entity.pdbx_description
1 polymer ?
#
loop_
_entity_poly.entity_id
_entity_poly.type
_entity_poly.pdbx_seq_one_letter_code
_entity_poly.pdbx_strand_id
1 'polypeptide(L)'
;MLKNVTRVLVLGIVLTLSACSGVSQEDYDALTDQVADLEIEVNTLEGEKAELQNELNGQMVGYVDQSVEAYGFTHGGYVGQVTIVVTDGVLDVEINEAFLPHTLAAVSLDDAEWDETNTLTIGTSSYALYIMYNDTLYKALETEAGLLVYSEADETGAVLTGRWDVKNLEMHIIRNDANMKAYYDALENGGFKLMTSFDDASPMAVTSGQFKDGNPDYWQAGGGRLGWQANIDALEAFLEEYGAAFDTLAFTQVDTTVDGVEDTYWQVADTVAGATNSDFPDYFQLAQAAFGQLVTEVQ
;
A
#
# COMPACT_ATOMS: atom_id res chain seq x y z
N MET A 1 38.44 19.91 -15.32
CA MET A 1 38.90 21.32 -15.43
C MET A 1 39.42 21.89 -14.11
N LEU A 2 38.77 21.65 -12.96
CA LEU A 2 39.16 22.23 -11.67
C LEU A 2 40.58 21.82 -11.17
N LYS A 3 40.96 20.53 -11.27
CA LYS A 3 42.31 20.03 -10.88
C LYS A 3 43.45 20.78 -11.58
N ASN A 4 43.28 21.16 -12.86
CA ASN A 4 44.30 21.90 -13.62
C ASN A 4 44.39 23.38 -13.23
N VAL A 5 43.26 23.99 -12.83
CA VAL A 5 43.22 25.39 -12.38
C VAL A 5 43.88 25.52 -11.01
N THR A 6 43.63 24.59 -10.08
CA THR A 6 44.28 24.58 -8.77
C THR A 6 45.79 24.34 -8.88
N ARG A 7 46.24 23.42 -9.76
CA ARG A 7 47.68 23.21 -10.04
C ARG A 7 48.36 24.48 -10.53
N VAL A 8 47.76 25.19 -11.50
CA VAL A 8 48.32 26.46 -12.02
C VAL A 8 48.35 27.54 -10.94
N LEU A 9 47.37 27.57 -10.05
CA LEU A 9 47.30 28.53 -8.95
C LEU A 9 48.34 28.24 -7.86
N VAL A 10 48.51 26.97 -7.47
CA VAL A 10 49.53 26.55 -6.48
C VAL A 10 50.94 26.70 -7.04
N LEU A 11 51.19 26.32 -8.30
CA LEU A 11 52.48 26.58 -8.96
C LEU A 11 52.76 28.09 -9.05
N GLY A 12 51.75 28.89 -9.39
CA GLY A 12 51.87 30.35 -9.49
C GLY A 12 52.18 31.03 -8.16
N ILE A 13 51.59 30.54 -7.07
CA ILE A 13 51.83 31.04 -5.70
C ILE A 13 53.23 30.64 -5.20
N VAL A 14 53.70 29.42 -5.48
CA VAL A 14 55.04 28.96 -5.09
C VAL A 14 56.15 29.63 -5.91
N LEU A 15 55.95 29.87 -7.21
CA LEU A 15 56.87 30.62 -8.07
C LEU A 15 56.97 32.11 -7.72
N THR A 16 55.92 32.70 -7.15
CA THR A 16 55.96 34.09 -6.67
C THR A 16 56.53 34.21 -5.25
N LEU A 17 56.38 33.20 -4.39
CA LEU A 17 56.95 33.17 -3.04
C LEU A 17 58.46 32.84 -3.00
N SER A 18 58.95 32.01 -3.92
CA SER A 18 60.39 31.70 -4.06
C SER A 18 61.25 32.89 -4.51
N ALA A 19 60.64 33.91 -5.14
CA ALA A 19 61.29 35.18 -5.47
C ALA A 19 61.39 36.18 -4.28
N CYS A 20 60.71 35.89 -3.17
CA CYS A 20 60.73 36.68 -1.94
C CYS A 20 61.18 35.83 -0.74
N SER A 21 62.48 35.56 -0.65
CA SER A 21 63.24 35.12 0.54
C SER A 21 62.58 34.06 1.45
N GLY A 22 63.01 32.79 1.34
CA GLY A 22 62.93 31.86 2.47
C GLY A 22 62.81 30.36 2.19
N VAL A 23 62.51 29.93 0.96
CA VAL A 23 62.34 28.49 0.65
C VAL A 23 63.59 27.96 -0.02
N SER A 24 64.20 26.91 0.52
CA SER A 24 65.38 26.28 -0.09
C SER A 24 64.95 25.41 -1.29
N GLN A 25 65.85 25.22 -2.27
CA GLN A 25 65.59 24.30 -3.39
C GLN A 25 65.29 22.88 -2.89
N GLU A 26 65.93 22.47 -1.80
CA GLU A 26 65.72 21.18 -1.14
C GLU A 26 64.29 21.04 -0.59
N ASP A 27 63.73 22.11 0.01
CA ASP A 27 62.32 22.11 0.46
C ASP A 27 61.35 22.06 -0.73
N TYR A 28 61.69 22.69 -1.86
CA TYR A 28 60.87 22.64 -3.08
C TYR A 28 60.87 21.26 -3.72
N ASP A 29 62.04 20.62 -3.82
CA ASP A 29 62.18 19.28 -4.37
C ASP A 29 61.44 18.26 -3.49
N ALA A 30 61.61 18.35 -2.15
CA ALA A 30 60.89 17.50 -1.19
C ALA A 30 59.36 17.68 -1.26
N LEU A 31 58.88 18.92 -1.45
CA LEU A 31 57.45 19.19 -1.62
C LEU A 31 56.94 18.63 -2.96
N THR A 32 57.74 18.69 -4.02
CA THR A 32 57.38 18.14 -5.34
C THR A 32 57.26 16.63 -5.30
N ASP A 33 58.18 15.95 -4.61
CA ASP A 33 58.12 14.50 -4.40
C ASP A 33 56.89 14.10 -3.56
N GLN A 34 56.60 14.83 -2.48
CA GLN A 34 55.38 14.59 -1.69
C GLN A 34 54.10 14.79 -2.51
N VAL A 35 54.05 15.79 -3.38
CA VAL A 35 52.91 16.01 -4.27
C VAL A 35 52.75 14.85 -5.26
N ALA A 36 53.86 14.34 -5.81
CA ALA A 36 53.83 13.19 -6.71
C ALA A 36 53.34 11.92 -6.00
N ASP A 37 53.80 11.67 -4.78
CA ASP A 37 53.36 10.53 -3.96
C ASP A 37 51.86 10.62 -3.61
N LEU A 38 51.40 11.81 -3.20
CA LEU A 38 49.98 12.06 -2.91
C LEU A 38 49.10 11.90 -4.16
N GLU A 39 49.60 12.28 -5.34
CA GLU A 39 48.86 12.08 -6.59
C GLU A 39 48.71 10.59 -6.94
N ILE A 40 49.72 9.78 -6.66
CA ILE A 40 49.65 8.31 -6.83
C ILE A 40 48.64 7.73 -5.84
N GLU A 41 48.67 8.15 -4.58
CA GLU A 41 47.73 7.70 -3.55
C GLU A 41 46.28 8.06 -3.92
N VAL A 42 46.02 9.29 -4.35
CA VAL A 42 44.69 9.73 -4.80
C VAL A 42 44.19 8.90 -5.98
N ASN A 43 45.04 8.64 -6.97
CA ASN A 43 44.64 7.82 -8.13
C ASN A 43 44.34 6.36 -7.71
N THR A 44 45.06 5.83 -6.73
CA THR A 44 44.83 4.49 -6.18
C THR A 44 43.49 4.42 -5.47
N LEU A 45 43.20 5.38 -4.59
CA LEU A 45 41.93 5.48 -3.88
C LEU A 45 40.73 5.72 -4.81
N GLU A 46 40.90 6.52 -5.87
CA GLU A 46 39.87 6.71 -6.90
C GLU A 46 39.57 5.38 -7.63
N GLY A 47 40.59 4.53 -7.85
CA GLY A 47 40.44 3.18 -8.40
C GLY A 47 39.74 2.20 -7.45
N GLU A 48 40.21 2.11 -6.20
CA GLU A 48 39.61 1.25 -5.17
C GLU A 48 38.14 1.62 -4.91
N LYS A 49 37.81 2.92 -4.88
CA LYS A 49 36.42 3.38 -4.77
C LYS A 49 35.55 2.88 -5.92
N ALA A 50 36.06 2.91 -7.15
CA ALA A 50 35.33 2.44 -8.31
C ALA A 50 35.13 0.91 -8.28
N GLU A 51 36.14 0.16 -7.85
CA GLU A 51 36.03 -1.29 -7.66
C GLU A 51 35.00 -1.64 -6.58
N LEU A 52 35.06 -0.99 -5.43
CA LEU A 52 34.09 -1.19 -4.34
C LEU A 52 32.67 -0.81 -4.75
N GLN A 53 32.49 0.26 -5.54
CA GLN A 53 31.18 0.64 -6.06
C GLN A 53 30.64 -0.43 -7.02
N ASN A 54 31.48 -0.99 -7.89
CA ASN A 54 31.07 -2.05 -8.80
C ASN A 54 30.76 -3.36 -8.05
N GLU A 55 31.55 -3.70 -7.03
CA GLU A 55 31.29 -4.87 -6.19
C GLU A 55 29.98 -4.70 -5.41
N LEU A 56 29.74 -3.52 -4.84
CA LEU A 56 28.50 -3.19 -4.15
C LEU A 56 27.30 -3.32 -5.10
N ASN A 57 27.35 -2.68 -6.27
CA ASN A 57 26.26 -2.75 -7.25
C ASN A 57 25.98 -4.21 -7.64
N GLY A 58 27.02 -4.98 -7.97
CA GLY A 58 26.92 -6.41 -8.33
C GLY A 58 26.45 -7.34 -7.20
N GLN A 59 26.36 -6.85 -5.97
CA GLN A 59 25.83 -7.59 -4.82
C GLN A 59 24.47 -7.04 -4.35
N MET A 60 24.09 -5.83 -4.76
CA MET A 60 22.79 -5.25 -4.44
C MET A 60 21.70 -5.93 -5.27
N VAL A 61 20.82 -6.64 -4.58
CA VAL A 61 19.58 -7.14 -5.16
C VAL A 61 18.56 -6.01 -5.09
N GLY A 62 18.20 -5.46 -6.24
CA GLY A 62 17.15 -4.46 -6.38
C GLY A 62 15.86 -5.06 -6.91
N TYR A 63 14.81 -4.25 -6.96
CA TYR A 63 13.59 -4.58 -7.68
C TYR A 63 13.64 -4.01 -9.08
N VAL A 64 13.14 -4.76 -10.07
CA VAL A 64 12.86 -4.21 -11.40
C VAL A 64 11.67 -3.27 -11.33
N ASP A 65 11.59 -2.30 -12.24
CA ASP A 65 10.39 -1.49 -12.42
C ASP A 65 9.19 -2.39 -12.76
N GLN A 66 8.19 -2.37 -11.89
CA GLN A 66 7.01 -3.24 -11.97
C GLN A 66 5.86 -2.68 -11.14
N SER A 67 4.67 -3.24 -11.36
CA SER A 67 3.52 -3.04 -10.49
C SER A 67 2.91 -4.40 -10.21
N VAL A 68 2.63 -4.67 -8.95
CA VAL A 68 1.98 -5.91 -8.48
C VAL A 68 0.82 -5.56 -7.57
N GLU A 69 -0.21 -6.41 -7.57
CA GLU A 69 -1.41 -6.28 -6.74
C GLU A 69 -1.61 -7.60 -5.99
N ALA A 70 -2.08 -7.53 -4.74
CA ALA A 70 -2.59 -8.68 -4.01
C ALA A 70 -3.93 -8.37 -3.37
N TYR A 71 -4.83 -9.35 -3.37
CA TYR A 71 -6.15 -9.23 -2.77
C TYR A 71 -6.35 -10.26 -1.66
N GLY A 72 -7.03 -9.87 -0.58
CA GLY A 72 -7.25 -10.73 0.57
C GLY A 72 -8.53 -10.40 1.31
N PHE A 73 -9.09 -11.38 2.02
CA PHE A 73 -10.17 -11.14 2.97
C PHE A 73 -9.57 -10.63 4.28
N THR A 74 -9.97 -9.43 4.71
CA THR A 74 -9.43 -8.74 5.89
C THR A 74 -10.50 -8.53 6.97
N HIS A 75 -10.10 -8.74 8.25
CA HIS A 75 -10.82 -8.50 9.52
C HIS A 75 -12.36 -8.41 9.53
N GLY A 76 -13.04 -9.40 8.95
CA GLY A 76 -14.45 -9.68 9.27
C GLY A 76 -15.50 -8.97 8.41
N GLY A 77 -15.15 -8.52 7.20
CA GLY A 77 -16.15 -8.01 6.27
C GLY A 77 -15.64 -7.26 5.04
N TYR A 78 -14.35 -7.31 4.76
CA TYR A 78 -13.72 -6.50 3.74
C TYR A 78 -12.89 -7.34 2.78
N VAL A 79 -12.75 -6.83 1.57
CA VAL A 79 -11.71 -7.28 0.65
C VAL A 79 -10.64 -6.21 0.70
N GLY A 80 -9.44 -6.56 1.16
CA GLY A 80 -8.26 -5.70 1.09
C GLY A 80 -7.56 -5.83 -0.27
N GLN A 81 -6.93 -4.74 -0.68
CA GLN A 81 -6.01 -4.66 -1.82
C GLN A 81 -4.71 -4.04 -1.32
N VAL A 82 -3.59 -4.61 -1.75
CA VAL A 82 -2.28 -3.96 -1.66
C VAL A 82 -1.71 -3.84 -3.06
N THR A 83 -1.37 -2.63 -3.46
CA THR A 83 -0.66 -2.32 -4.69
C THR A 83 0.76 -1.92 -4.34
N ILE A 84 1.74 -2.50 -5.03
CA ILE A 84 3.14 -2.09 -4.91
C ILE A 84 3.61 -1.67 -6.28
N VAL A 85 4.12 -0.45 -6.38
CA VAL A 85 4.79 0.05 -7.57
C VAL A 85 6.27 0.21 -7.26
N VAL A 86 7.11 -0.30 -8.16
CA VAL A 86 8.56 -0.08 -8.14
C VAL A 86 8.90 0.84 -9.30
N THR A 87 9.53 1.98 -9.01
CA THR A 87 10.05 2.89 -10.02
C THR A 87 11.47 3.31 -9.65
N ASP A 88 12.43 3.07 -10.53
CA ASP A 88 13.85 3.35 -10.31
C ASP A 88 14.37 2.71 -8.99
N GLY A 89 13.85 1.52 -8.65
CA GLY A 89 14.17 0.80 -7.42
C GLY A 89 13.53 1.34 -6.13
N VAL A 90 12.70 2.39 -6.22
CA VAL A 90 11.93 2.94 -5.09
C VAL A 90 10.57 2.24 -5.01
N LEU A 91 10.19 1.80 -3.81
CA LEU A 91 8.89 1.21 -3.51
C LEU A 91 7.87 2.30 -3.17
N ASP A 92 6.67 2.14 -3.71
CA ASP A 92 5.46 2.89 -3.38
C ASP A 92 4.38 1.86 -3.03
N VAL A 93 3.82 1.93 -1.83
CA VAL A 93 2.87 0.93 -1.32
C VAL A 93 1.54 1.60 -1.03
N GLU A 94 0.48 1.09 -1.64
CA GLU A 94 -0.90 1.55 -1.41
C GLU A 94 -1.75 0.40 -0.86
N ILE A 95 -2.45 0.65 0.24
CA ILE A 95 -3.35 -0.30 0.89
C ILE A 95 -4.75 0.29 0.90
N ASN A 96 -5.71 -0.48 0.39
CA ASN A 96 -7.11 -0.09 0.41
C ASN A 96 -8.01 -1.26 0.81
N GLU A 97 -9.25 -0.96 1.17
CA GLU A 97 -10.27 -1.97 1.45
C GLU A 97 -11.60 -1.61 0.83
N ALA A 98 -12.20 -2.58 0.16
CA ALA A 98 -13.57 -2.56 -0.29
C ALA A 98 -14.50 -3.17 0.77
N PHE A 99 -15.62 -2.49 1.03
CA PHE A 99 -16.74 -3.05 1.78
C PHE A 99 -17.35 -4.23 1.00
N LEU A 100 -17.69 -5.33 1.68
CA LEU A 100 -18.45 -6.42 1.08
C LEU A 100 -19.94 -6.05 0.87
N PRO A 101 -20.66 -6.81 0.02
CA PRO A 101 -22.06 -6.54 -0.33
C PRO A 101 -23.00 -6.30 0.85
N HIS A 102 -22.84 -6.97 2.00
CA HIS A 102 -23.70 -6.77 3.16
C HIS A 102 -23.62 -5.35 3.73
N THR A 103 -22.47 -4.69 3.60
CA THR A 103 -22.34 -3.29 4.04
C THR A 103 -22.82 -2.34 2.95
N LEU A 104 -22.42 -2.60 1.69
CA LEU A 104 -22.79 -1.75 0.56
C LEU A 104 -24.30 -1.72 0.27
N ALA A 105 -25.01 -2.78 0.63
CA ALA A 105 -26.44 -2.89 0.38
C ALA A 105 -27.31 -2.44 1.55
N ALA A 106 -26.73 -1.92 2.63
CA ALA A 106 -27.48 -1.34 3.74
C ALA A 106 -28.19 -0.06 3.27
N VAL A 107 -29.46 0.08 3.64
CA VAL A 107 -30.32 1.21 3.24
C VAL A 107 -31.14 1.71 4.42
N SER A 108 -31.59 2.97 4.34
CA SER A 108 -32.48 3.56 5.35
C SER A 108 -33.92 3.57 4.86
N LEU A 109 -34.86 3.09 5.69
CA LEU A 109 -36.30 3.22 5.43
C LEU A 109 -36.83 4.65 5.65
N ASP A 110 -35.99 5.57 6.15
CA ASP A 110 -36.30 6.99 6.19
C ASP A 110 -36.13 7.67 4.82
N ASP A 111 -35.39 7.03 3.89
CA ASP A 111 -35.20 7.51 2.53
C ASP A 111 -36.41 7.12 1.66
N ALA A 112 -36.91 8.07 0.86
CA ALA A 112 -38.19 7.92 0.18
C ALA A 112 -38.25 6.81 -0.89
N GLU A 113 -37.11 6.27 -1.30
CA GLU A 113 -36.98 5.21 -2.32
C GLU A 113 -36.97 3.78 -1.75
N TRP A 114 -36.84 3.63 -0.43
CA TRP A 114 -36.78 2.34 0.24
C TRP A 114 -38.02 2.08 1.09
N ASP A 115 -38.64 0.92 0.91
CA ASP A 115 -39.80 0.48 1.66
C ASP A 115 -39.77 -1.03 1.93
N GLU A 116 -40.79 -1.56 2.61
CA GLU A 116 -40.88 -2.98 2.97
C GLU A 116 -41.01 -3.91 1.75
N THR A 117 -41.28 -3.39 0.54
CA THR A 117 -41.47 -4.18 -0.68
C THR A 117 -40.18 -4.37 -1.47
N ASN A 118 -39.23 -3.44 -1.33
CA ASN A 118 -37.93 -3.47 -2.00
C ASN A 118 -36.74 -3.60 -1.03
N THR A 119 -37.00 -3.92 0.25
CA THR A 119 -35.97 -4.21 1.24
C THR A 119 -36.15 -5.55 1.93
N LEU A 120 -35.06 -6.07 2.50
CA LEU A 120 -35.06 -7.15 3.47
C LEU A 120 -34.54 -6.59 4.80
N THR A 121 -35.33 -6.69 5.87
CA THR A 121 -34.90 -6.30 7.22
C THR A 121 -34.45 -7.52 8.02
N ILE A 122 -33.23 -7.46 8.56
CA ILE A 122 -32.67 -8.47 9.45
C ILE A 122 -32.23 -7.77 10.73
N GLY A 123 -32.85 -8.16 11.86
CA GLY A 123 -32.66 -7.47 13.13
C GLY A 123 -33.15 -6.02 13.06
N THR A 124 -32.23 -5.06 13.17
CA THR A 124 -32.52 -3.61 13.12
C THR A 124 -32.05 -2.93 11.84
N SER A 125 -31.43 -3.68 10.92
CA SER A 125 -30.87 -3.15 9.68
C SER A 125 -31.72 -3.56 8.48
N SER A 126 -31.89 -2.64 7.54
CA SER A 126 -32.57 -2.90 6.27
C SER A 126 -31.55 -2.91 5.14
N TYR A 127 -31.77 -3.80 4.18
CA TYR A 127 -30.90 -3.99 3.02
C TYR A 127 -31.73 -3.97 1.75
N ALA A 128 -31.16 -3.50 0.64
CA ALA A 128 -31.81 -3.58 -0.67
C ALA A 128 -32.18 -5.04 -0.98
N LEU A 129 -33.44 -5.32 -1.34
CA LEU A 129 -33.89 -6.69 -1.62
C LEU A 129 -33.21 -7.27 -2.85
N TYR A 130 -32.86 -6.42 -3.82
CA TYR A 130 -32.16 -6.80 -5.02
C TYR A 130 -30.95 -5.91 -5.24
N ILE A 131 -29.86 -6.52 -5.70
CA ILE A 131 -28.64 -5.84 -6.14
C ILE A 131 -28.26 -6.36 -7.51
N MET A 132 -27.50 -5.55 -8.25
CA MET A 132 -26.85 -5.96 -9.48
C MET A 132 -25.34 -5.89 -9.30
N TYR A 133 -24.65 -6.97 -9.68
CA TYR A 133 -23.20 -7.08 -9.68
C TYR A 133 -22.76 -7.61 -11.04
N ASN A 134 -22.04 -6.79 -11.82
CA ASN A 134 -21.61 -7.10 -13.19
C ASN A 134 -22.76 -7.67 -14.06
N ASP A 135 -23.85 -6.91 -14.14
CA ASP A 135 -25.07 -7.23 -14.89
C ASP A 135 -25.81 -8.51 -14.45
N THR A 136 -25.36 -9.14 -13.37
CA THR A 136 -26.02 -10.30 -12.76
C THR A 136 -26.89 -9.82 -11.60
N LEU A 137 -28.15 -10.25 -11.59
CA LEU A 137 -29.10 -9.91 -10.55
C LEU A 137 -28.96 -10.86 -9.37
N TYR A 138 -28.96 -10.30 -8.16
CA TYR A 138 -28.96 -11.05 -6.92
C TYR A 138 -30.10 -10.61 -6.02
N LYS A 139 -30.62 -11.55 -5.23
CA LYS A 139 -31.67 -11.35 -4.24
C LYS A 139 -31.12 -11.56 -2.83
N ALA A 140 -31.46 -10.64 -1.93
CA ALA A 140 -31.22 -10.75 -0.51
C ALA A 140 -32.07 -11.88 0.10
N LEU A 141 -31.45 -12.72 0.93
CA LEU A 141 -32.09 -13.77 1.71
C LEU A 141 -31.56 -13.73 3.14
N GLU A 142 -32.43 -13.99 4.10
CA GLU A 142 -32.03 -14.25 5.49
C GLU A 142 -31.82 -15.76 5.66
N THR A 143 -30.64 -16.14 6.15
CA THR A 143 -30.34 -17.53 6.49
C THR A 143 -31.01 -17.93 7.81
N GLU A 144 -31.11 -19.23 8.11
CA GLU A 144 -31.62 -19.70 9.41
C GLU A 144 -30.84 -19.17 10.62
N ALA A 145 -29.59 -18.72 10.41
CA ALA A 145 -28.74 -18.11 11.43
C ALA A 145 -28.97 -16.59 11.57
N GLY A 146 -29.90 -15.99 10.83
CA GLY A 146 -30.15 -14.55 10.82
C GLY A 146 -29.06 -13.75 10.10
N LEU A 147 -28.36 -14.36 9.13
CA LEU A 147 -27.33 -13.69 8.31
C LEU A 147 -27.89 -13.34 6.93
N LEU A 148 -27.50 -12.18 6.42
CA LEU A 148 -27.77 -11.74 5.05
C LEU A 148 -26.91 -12.53 4.05
N VAL A 149 -27.53 -13.02 2.98
CA VAL A 149 -26.82 -13.52 1.80
C VAL A 149 -27.48 -13.04 0.52
N TYR A 150 -26.67 -12.78 -0.50
CA TYR A 150 -27.14 -12.51 -1.85
C TYR A 150 -26.99 -13.74 -2.73
N SER A 151 -28.10 -14.23 -3.28
CA SER A 151 -28.14 -15.35 -4.23
C SER A 151 -28.55 -14.87 -5.61
N GLU A 152 -27.94 -15.44 -6.65
CA GLU A 152 -28.26 -15.14 -8.04
C GLU A 152 -29.75 -15.38 -8.32
N ALA A 153 -30.35 -14.49 -9.11
CA ALA A 153 -31.76 -14.52 -9.45
C ALA A 153 -31.98 -14.28 -10.94
N ASP A 154 -33.07 -14.83 -11.48
CA ASP A 154 -33.49 -14.53 -12.85
C ASP A 154 -34.14 -13.14 -12.96
N GLU A 155 -34.46 -12.73 -14.19
CA GLU A 155 -35.10 -11.44 -14.52
C GLU A 155 -36.42 -11.17 -13.79
N THR A 156 -37.03 -12.18 -13.18
CA THR A 156 -38.28 -12.06 -12.40
C THR A 156 -38.03 -11.98 -10.89
N GLY A 157 -36.78 -12.04 -10.45
CA GLY A 157 -36.38 -12.07 -9.04
C GLY A 157 -36.51 -13.45 -8.39
N ALA A 158 -36.68 -14.52 -9.19
CA ALA A 158 -36.69 -15.87 -8.65
C ALA A 158 -35.24 -16.38 -8.48
N VAL A 159 -34.93 -16.90 -7.29
CA VAL A 159 -33.59 -17.40 -6.97
C VAL A 159 -33.24 -18.58 -7.87
N LEU A 160 -32.07 -18.50 -8.49
CA LEU A 160 -31.51 -19.58 -9.29
C LEU A 160 -30.92 -20.66 -8.38
N THR A 161 -31.13 -21.94 -8.75
CA THR A 161 -30.81 -23.10 -7.89
C THR A 161 -29.95 -24.16 -8.57
N GLY A 162 -29.50 -23.88 -9.78
CA GLY A 162 -28.61 -24.69 -10.56
C GLY A 162 -27.28 -24.97 -9.86
N ARG A 163 -26.53 -25.90 -10.43
CA ARG A 163 -25.26 -26.36 -9.86
C ARG A 163 -24.18 -25.27 -9.86
N TRP A 164 -24.23 -24.38 -10.84
CA TRP A 164 -23.20 -23.38 -11.09
C TRP A 164 -23.58 -21.98 -10.62
N ASP A 165 -24.84 -21.79 -10.25
CA ASP A 165 -25.39 -20.50 -9.86
C ASP A 165 -24.85 -20.10 -8.48
N VAL A 166 -24.62 -18.80 -8.30
CA VAL A 166 -24.02 -18.27 -7.08
C VAL A 166 -25.08 -18.17 -5.98
N LYS A 167 -24.93 -19.00 -4.94
CA LYS A 167 -25.86 -19.05 -3.79
C LYS A 167 -25.47 -18.13 -2.64
N ASN A 168 -24.24 -17.63 -2.67
CA ASN A 168 -23.73 -16.66 -1.71
C ASN A 168 -22.66 -15.84 -2.43
N LEU A 169 -23.01 -14.61 -2.78
CA LEU A 169 -22.15 -13.68 -3.50
C LEU A 169 -20.87 -13.36 -2.74
N GLU A 170 -20.93 -13.14 -1.43
CA GLU A 170 -19.73 -12.80 -0.64
C GLU A 170 -18.75 -13.96 -0.62
N MET A 171 -19.24 -15.17 -0.37
CA MET A 171 -18.41 -16.38 -0.43
C MET A 171 -17.87 -16.65 -1.83
N HIS A 172 -18.56 -16.19 -2.87
CA HIS A 172 -18.05 -16.23 -4.23
C HIS A 172 -16.92 -15.22 -4.42
N ILE A 173 -17.08 -13.98 -3.96
CA ILE A 173 -16.07 -12.92 -4.03
C ILE A 173 -14.79 -13.33 -3.32
N ILE A 174 -14.86 -13.73 -2.04
CA ILE A 174 -13.67 -14.03 -1.21
C ILE A 174 -13.03 -15.39 -1.49
N ARG A 175 -13.51 -16.11 -2.52
CA ARG A 175 -13.09 -17.48 -2.79
C ARG A 175 -11.61 -17.57 -3.21
N ASN A 176 -11.14 -16.57 -3.94
CA ASN A 176 -9.78 -16.51 -4.46
C ASN A 176 -9.45 -15.08 -4.90
N ASP A 177 -8.16 -14.82 -5.10
CA ASP A 177 -7.59 -13.54 -5.51
C ASP A 177 -8.23 -12.97 -6.78
N ALA A 178 -8.42 -13.78 -7.84
CA ALA A 178 -9.02 -13.31 -9.09
C ALA A 178 -10.48 -12.84 -8.93
N ASN A 179 -11.25 -13.49 -8.04
CA ASN A 179 -12.63 -13.07 -7.75
C ASN A 179 -12.66 -11.77 -6.93
N MET A 180 -11.71 -11.60 -6.01
CA MET A 180 -11.56 -10.37 -5.21
C MET A 180 -11.11 -9.20 -6.09
N LYS A 181 -10.17 -9.42 -7.02
CA LYS A 181 -9.82 -8.45 -8.05
C LYS A 181 -11.01 -8.06 -8.90
N ALA A 182 -11.74 -9.04 -9.44
CA ALA A 182 -12.91 -8.78 -10.26
C ALA A 182 -14.00 -7.99 -9.50
N TYR A 183 -14.08 -8.16 -8.18
CA TYR A 183 -14.96 -7.38 -7.32
C TYR A 183 -14.50 -5.91 -7.21
N TYR A 184 -13.21 -5.67 -6.95
CA TYR A 184 -12.62 -4.33 -6.96
C TYR A 184 -12.86 -3.62 -8.29
N ASP A 185 -12.52 -4.26 -9.40
CA ASP A 185 -12.69 -3.70 -10.75
C ASP A 185 -14.18 -3.37 -10.99
N ALA A 186 -15.12 -4.20 -10.50
CA ALA A 186 -16.54 -3.93 -10.63
C ALA A 186 -16.99 -2.71 -9.80
N LEU A 187 -16.47 -2.54 -8.58
CA LEU A 187 -16.79 -1.37 -7.75
C LEU A 187 -16.30 -0.08 -8.42
N GLU A 188 -15.05 -0.04 -8.89
CA GLU A 188 -14.48 1.11 -9.60
C GLU A 188 -15.26 1.49 -10.85
N ASN A 189 -15.76 0.49 -11.60
CA ASN A 189 -16.48 0.69 -12.85
C ASN A 189 -18.00 0.87 -12.66
N GLY A 190 -18.49 0.97 -11.41
CA GLY A 190 -19.92 1.14 -11.12
C GLY A 190 -20.78 -0.10 -11.44
N GLY A 191 -20.16 -1.28 -11.42
CA GLY A 191 -20.78 -2.58 -11.64
C GLY A 191 -21.59 -3.10 -10.46
N PHE A 192 -21.45 -2.52 -9.27
CA PHE A 192 -22.29 -2.80 -8.09
C PHE A 192 -23.39 -1.74 -7.92
N LYS A 193 -24.63 -2.19 -7.81
CA LYS A 193 -25.82 -1.35 -7.93
C LYS A 193 -26.93 -1.83 -6.99
N LEU A 194 -27.60 -0.90 -6.32
CA LEU A 194 -28.81 -1.20 -5.54
C LEU A 194 -30.05 -1.01 -6.41
N MET A 195 -31.03 -1.90 -6.29
CA MET A 195 -32.23 -1.91 -7.14
C MET A 195 -33.47 -1.55 -6.32
N THR A 196 -34.14 -0.45 -6.67
CA THR A 196 -35.42 -0.03 -6.04
C THR A 196 -36.63 -0.63 -6.76
N SER A 197 -36.48 -1.05 -8.02
CA SER A 197 -37.48 -1.81 -8.79
C SER A 197 -36.82 -2.61 -9.93
N PHE A 198 -37.53 -3.57 -10.54
CA PHE A 198 -37.04 -4.30 -11.72
C PHE A 198 -37.17 -3.50 -13.03
N ASP A 199 -38.12 -2.57 -13.09
CA ASP A 199 -38.48 -1.84 -14.30
C ASP A 199 -37.71 -0.53 -14.45
N ASP A 200 -37.11 -0.03 -13.36
CA ASP A 200 -36.28 1.17 -13.38
C ASP A 200 -34.80 0.78 -13.52
N ALA A 201 -34.27 0.98 -14.73
CA ALA A 201 -32.84 0.83 -15.04
C ALA A 201 -31.99 1.97 -14.46
N SER A 202 -32.53 2.76 -13.55
CA SER A 202 -31.81 3.75 -12.74
C SER A 202 -31.44 3.12 -11.39
N PRO A 203 -30.37 2.31 -11.31
CA PRO A 203 -29.82 1.93 -10.03
C PRO A 203 -29.40 3.23 -9.34
N MET A 204 -30.11 3.60 -8.28
CA MET A 204 -29.68 4.70 -7.45
C MET A 204 -28.58 4.20 -6.52
N ALA A 205 -27.56 5.04 -6.40
CA ALA A 205 -26.29 4.85 -5.70
C ALA A 205 -25.27 3.98 -6.44
N VAL A 206 -24.36 4.65 -7.18
CA VAL A 206 -22.94 4.35 -6.99
C VAL A 206 -22.72 4.62 -5.50
N THR A 207 -22.45 3.59 -4.71
CA THR A 207 -22.15 3.79 -3.30
C THR A 207 -20.94 4.73 -3.25
N SER A 208 -21.07 5.93 -2.68
CA SER A 208 -19.90 6.71 -2.30
C SER A 208 -19.30 6.03 -1.07
N GLY A 209 -17.97 5.94 -0.97
CA GLY A 209 -17.33 5.23 0.14
C GLY A 209 -17.45 3.70 0.03
N GLN A 210 -17.40 3.15 -1.19
CA GLN A 210 -17.27 1.69 -1.41
C GLN A 210 -15.92 1.17 -0.94
N PHE A 211 -14.94 2.06 -1.00
CA PHE A 211 -13.62 1.90 -0.47
C PHE A 211 -13.50 2.69 0.82
N LYS A 212 -12.64 2.23 1.73
CA LYS A 212 -12.31 2.98 2.94
C LYS A 212 -11.44 4.19 2.61
N ASP A 213 -10.50 4.01 1.69
CA ASP A 213 -9.81 5.16 1.12
C ASP A 213 -10.83 6.07 0.40
N GLY A 214 -10.69 7.37 0.66
CA GLY A 214 -11.62 8.37 0.17
C GLY A 214 -13.01 8.38 0.83
N ASN A 215 -13.30 7.55 1.84
CA ASN A 215 -14.51 7.68 2.66
C ASN A 215 -14.25 8.64 3.83
N PRO A 216 -14.69 9.92 3.74
CA PRO A 216 -14.39 10.91 4.77
C PRO A 216 -15.03 10.58 6.11
N ASP A 217 -16.06 9.74 6.14
CA ASP A 217 -16.82 9.40 7.34
C ASP A 217 -16.31 8.11 8.01
N TYR A 218 -15.40 7.36 7.36
CA TYR A 218 -14.91 6.11 7.89
C TYR A 218 -13.79 6.30 8.92
N TRP A 219 -14.09 5.93 10.17
CA TRP A 219 -13.19 5.96 11.33
C TRP A 219 -12.22 7.16 11.35
N GLN A 220 -12.79 8.35 11.47
CA GLN A 220 -12.03 9.60 11.55
C GLN A 220 -11.11 9.64 12.78
N ALA A 221 -9.96 10.29 12.64
CA ALA A 221 -9.08 10.59 13.76
C ALA A 221 -9.80 11.48 14.78
N GLY A 222 -9.59 11.22 16.08
CA GLY A 222 -10.30 11.96 17.12
C GLY A 222 -9.75 11.70 18.52
N GLY A 223 -9.81 12.72 19.39
CA GLY A 223 -9.43 12.60 20.80
C GLY A 223 -7.96 12.23 21.05
N GLY A 224 -7.06 12.56 20.12
CA GLY A 224 -5.64 12.17 20.18
C GLY A 224 -5.37 10.74 19.72
N ARG A 225 -6.29 10.10 19.00
CA ARG A 225 -6.12 8.75 18.45
C ARG A 225 -6.11 8.80 16.92
N LEU A 226 -5.39 7.87 16.32
CA LEU A 226 -5.35 7.70 14.88
C LEU A 226 -6.71 7.22 14.34
N GLY A 227 -7.08 7.73 13.16
CA GLY A 227 -8.19 7.19 12.36
C GLY A 227 -7.68 6.13 11.39
N TRP A 228 -8.56 5.61 10.53
CA TRP A 228 -8.19 4.58 9.54
C TRP A 228 -7.03 5.03 8.64
N GLN A 229 -7.18 6.18 7.99
CA GLN A 229 -6.16 6.68 7.04
C GLN A 229 -4.78 6.79 7.69
N ALA A 230 -4.69 7.44 8.86
CA ALA A 230 -3.41 7.63 9.54
C ALA A 230 -2.75 6.30 9.99
N ASN A 231 -3.53 5.25 10.24
CA ASN A 231 -2.99 3.92 10.51
C ASN A 231 -2.43 3.27 9.25
N ILE A 232 -3.15 3.42 8.12
CA ILE A 232 -2.72 2.87 6.84
C ILE A 232 -1.47 3.60 6.34
N ASP A 233 -1.46 4.93 6.35
CA ASP A 233 -0.30 5.74 5.96
C ASP A 233 0.96 5.34 6.76
N ALA A 234 0.80 5.07 8.07
CA ALA A 234 1.91 4.64 8.92
C ALA A 234 2.42 3.25 8.55
N LEU A 235 1.52 2.31 8.22
CA LEU A 235 1.88 0.98 7.75
C LEU A 235 2.54 1.02 6.36
N GLU A 236 2.02 1.81 5.43
CA GLU A 236 2.61 2.03 4.09
C GLU A 236 4.03 2.57 4.21
N ALA A 237 4.23 3.64 4.99
CA ALA A 237 5.55 4.20 5.24
C ALA A 237 6.51 3.19 5.89
N PHE A 238 6.00 2.33 6.80
CA PHE A 238 6.80 1.25 7.37
C PHE A 238 7.21 0.22 6.31
N LEU A 239 6.29 -0.18 5.42
CA LEU A 239 6.55 -1.16 4.36
C LEU A 239 7.49 -0.62 3.29
N GLU A 240 7.42 0.66 2.95
CA GLU A 240 8.31 1.31 1.99
C GLU A 240 9.74 1.39 2.52
N GLU A 241 9.93 1.72 3.80
CA GLU A 241 11.24 1.86 4.42
C GLU A 241 11.89 0.50 4.76
N TYR A 242 11.10 -0.44 5.30
CA TYR A 242 11.64 -1.67 5.88
C TYR A 242 11.24 -2.95 5.14
N GLY A 243 10.30 -2.87 4.20
CA GLY A 243 9.74 -4.02 3.49
C GLY A 243 8.86 -4.91 4.35
N ALA A 244 8.43 -6.03 3.78
CA ALA A 244 7.50 -6.98 4.41
C ALA A 244 8.17 -8.29 4.92
N ALA A 245 9.50 -8.33 5.06
CA ALA A 245 10.23 -9.56 5.38
C ALA A 245 10.15 -10.01 6.86
N PHE A 246 9.35 -9.33 7.68
CA PHE A 246 9.18 -9.65 9.09
C PHE A 246 8.14 -10.76 9.31
N ASP A 247 8.35 -11.62 10.31
CA ASP A 247 7.30 -12.54 10.77
C ASP A 247 6.18 -11.72 11.43
N THR A 248 4.93 -11.87 10.98
CA THR A 248 3.80 -11.16 11.59
C THR A 248 3.68 -11.44 13.10
N LEU A 249 4.10 -12.62 13.57
CA LEU A 249 4.10 -12.98 14.98
C LEU A 249 5.20 -12.29 15.80
N ALA A 250 6.17 -11.66 15.14
CA ALA A 250 7.22 -10.89 15.81
C ALA A 250 6.77 -9.47 16.17
N PHE A 251 5.63 -9.01 15.63
CA PHE A 251 5.06 -7.73 16.02
C PHE A 251 4.47 -7.79 17.43
N THR A 252 4.79 -6.77 18.21
CA THR A 252 4.27 -6.57 19.56
C THR A 252 3.74 -5.15 19.69
N GLN A 253 2.83 -4.94 20.63
CA GLN A 253 2.31 -3.63 20.95
C GLN A 253 3.11 -2.99 22.09
N VAL A 254 3.44 -1.71 21.95
CA VAL A 254 4.18 -0.92 22.95
C VAL A 254 3.56 0.45 23.18
N ASP A 255 3.56 0.88 24.43
CA ASP A 255 3.15 2.24 24.79
C ASP A 255 4.31 3.21 24.54
N THR A 256 4.11 4.14 23.60
CA THR A 256 5.14 5.12 23.23
C THR A 256 4.50 6.40 22.67
N THR A 257 5.33 7.37 22.31
CA THR A 257 4.89 8.62 21.66
C THR A 257 5.46 8.69 20.24
N VAL A 258 4.58 8.70 19.25
CA VAL A 258 4.91 8.94 17.84
C VAL A 258 4.30 10.27 17.43
N ASP A 259 5.10 11.18 16.85
CA ASP A 259 4.67 12.52 16.42
C ASP A 259 3.87 13.33 17.46
N GLY A 260 4.22 13.16 18.73
CA GLY A 260 3.58 13.84 19.85
C GLY A 260 2.26 13.22 20.33
N VAL A 261 1.90 12.05 19.81
CA VAL A 261 0.72 11.28 20.20
C VAL A 261 1.12 10.04 21.02
N GLU A 262 0.73 10.03 22.29
CA GLU A 262 0.91 8.87 23.19
C GLU A 262 -0.22 7.85 22.96
N ASP A 263 0.14 6.65 22.53
CA ASP A 263 -0.80 5.53 22.30
C ASP A 263 -0.04 4.19 22.36
N THR A 264 -0.76 3.10 22.15
CA THR A 264 -0.22 1.75 22.01
C THR A 264 0.01 1.43 20.54
N TYR A 265 1.27 1.41 20.11
CA TYR A 265 1.69 1.23 18.71
C TYR A 265 2.24 -0.16 18.44
N TRP A 266 2.11 -0.63 17.21
CA TRP A 266 2.79 -1.84 16.73
C TRP A 266 4.29 -1.58 16.55
N GLN A 267 5.10 -2.55 16.98
CA GLN A 267 6.56 -2.53 16.91
C GLN A 267 7.07 -3.91 16.51
N VAL A 268 8.13 -3.93 15.70
CA VAL A 268 8.94 -5.12 15.47
C VAL A 268 10.41 -4.79 15.74
N ALA A 269 11.10 -5.65 16.50
CA ALA A 269 12.45 -5.37 17.01
C ALA A 269 12.51 -3.99 17.69
N ASP A 270 13.38 -3.08 17.24
CA ASP A 270 13.52 -1.73 17.79
C ASP A 270 12.78 -0.66 16.96
N THR A 271 11.96 -1.07 15.99
CA THR A 271 11.28 -0.17 15.05
C THR A 271 9.77 -0.13 15.30
N VAL A 272 9.25 1.06 15.58
CA VAL A 272 7.80 1.31 15.75
C VAL A 272 7.19 1.59 14.37
N ALA A 273 6.13 0.86 14.04
CA ALA A 273 5.44 0.98 12.75
C ALA A 273 4.48 2.19 12.66
N GLY A 274 4.22 2.87 13.78
CA GLY A 274 3.36 4.08 13.82
C GLY A 274 1.86 3.81 13.74
N ALA A 275 1.45 2.57 13.48
CA ALA A 275 0.04 2.15 13.48
C ALA A 275 -0.42 1.60 14.85
N THR A 276 -1.70 1.79 15.16
CA THR A 276 -2.39 1.36 16.39
C THR A 276 -3.60 0.46 16.13
N ASN A 277 -4.06 0.33 14.87
CA ASN A 277 -5.21 -0.49 14.51
C ASN A 277 -4.99 -1.97 14.86
N SER A 278 -6.00 -2.62 15.45
CA SER A 278 -5.91 -4.04 15.84
C SER A 278 -5.64 -4.97 14.66
N ASP A 279 -6.09 -4.57 13.47
CA ASP A 279 -6.06 -5.39 12.27
C ASP A 279 -4.76 -5.23 11.47
N PHE A 280 -3.78 -4.48 12.02
CA PHE A 280 -2.44 -4.33 11.45
C PHE A 280 -1.82 -5.66 10.98
N PRO A 281 -1.87 -6.77 11.74
CA PRO A 281 -1.34 -8.06 11.29
C PRO A 281 -1.96 -8.56 9.97
N ASP A 282 -3.26 -8.33 9.76
CA ASP A 282 -3.97 -8.80 8.57
C ASP A 282 -3.53 -7.99 7.33
N TYR A 283 -3.41 -6.66 7.47
CA TYR A 283 -2.88 -5.80 6.40
C TYR A 283 -1.42 -6.13 6.08
N PHE A 284 -0.60 -6.36 7.11
CA PHE A 284 0.80 -6.71 6.93
C PHE A 284 0.95 -8.04 6.18
N GLN A 285 0.14 -9.06 6.50
CA GLN A 285 0.12 -10.34 5.77
C GLN A 285 -0.32 -10.17 4.32
N LEU A 286 -1.29 -9.30 4.04
CA LEU A 286 -1.67 -9.00 2.66
C LEU A 286 -0.53 -8.31 1.91
N ALA A 287 0.15 -7.36 2.54
CA ALA A 287 1.35 -6.74 1.97
C ALA A 287 2.44 -7.77 1.69
N GLN A 288 2.67 -8.75 2.59
CA GLN A 288 3.59 -9.86 2.33
C GLN A 288 3.23 -10.66 1.08
N ALA A 289 1.94 -10.87 0.82
CA ALA A 289 1.49 -11.53 -0.39
C ALA A 289 1.79 -10.70 -1.65
N ALA A 290 1.65 -9.37 -1.60
CA ALA A 290 2.05 -8.48 -2.69
C ALA A 290 3.57 -8.48 -2.91
N PHE A 291 4.36 -8.29 -1.85
CA PHE A 291 5.83 -8.35 -1.91
C PHE A 291 6.34 -9.69 -2.46
N GLY A 292 5.68 -10.80 -2.14
CA GLY A 292 6.01 -12.13 -2.66
C GLY A 292 5.82 -12.29 -4.17
N GLN A 293 5.13 -11.36 -4.84
CA GLN A 293 4.97 -11.32 -6.30
C GLN A 293 6.07 -10.50 -7.01
N LEU A 294 6.84 -9.69 -6.27
CA LEU A 294 7.88 -8.85 -6.85
C LEU A 294 9.01 -9.69 -7.45
N VAL A 295 9.44 -9.30 -8.65
CA VAL A 295 10.63 -9.83 -9.30
C VAL A 295 11.85 -9.01 -8.88
N THR A 296 12.92 -9.68 -8.47
CA THR A 296 14.19 -9.03 -8.13
C THR A 296 15.22 -9.19 -9.25
N GLU A 297 16.16 -8.24 -9.32
CA GLU A 297 17.34 -8.31 -10.17
C GLU A 297 18.61 -7.99 -9.40
N VAL A 298 19.75 -8.48 -9.89
CA VAL A 298 21.07 -8.08 -9.40
C VAL A 298 21.49 -6.85 -10.20
N GLN A 299 21.84 -5.76 -9.52
CA GLN A 299 22.24 -4.49 -10.15
C GLN A 299 23.67 -4.49 -10.70
#